data_AF-A0A960ZQ95-F1
#
_entry.id   AF-A0A960ZQ95-F1
#
_cell.length_a   1.000
_cell.length_b   1.000
_cell.length_c   1.000
_cell.angle_alpha   90.00
_cell.angle_beta   90.00
_cell.angle_gamma   90.00
#
_symmetry.space_group_name_H-M   'P 1'
#
loop_
_entity.id
_entity.type
_entity.pdbx_description
1 polymer ?
#
loop_
_entity_poly.entity_id
_entity_poly.type
_entity_poly.pdbx_seq_one_letter_code
_entity_poly.pdbx_strand_id
1 'polypeptide(L)'
;MFRSPLALKFLLLAMAVWGAVAGVMHLTEDKVSSPEKVLALVATTPWYNNAGVSTTDRQKHIEEVIRNVNLLDFQQRHIMRDDGQEQLDAFFATLTDEEKLNFVEQTIEKHFENVMKGLNAMDADQRKQMVGRMRREMSQRRGNDDEGQRLREQDKEAFDRMVDKGLESYFRDASADTKMDLAPVLEDMQARLQGARF
;
A
#
# COMPACT_ATOMS: atom_id res chain seq x y z
N MET A 1 -0.15 27.16 43.94
CA MET A 1 -1.04 28.27 43.51
C MET A 1 -0.19 29.22 42.67
N PHE A 2 -0.33 29.21 41.35
CA PHE A 2 0.54 29.95 40.41
C PHE A 2 0.42 31.47 40.66
N ARG A 3 1.43 32.08 41.29
CA ARG A 3 1.43 33.48 41.73
C ARG A 3 2.04 34.47 40.73
N SER A 4 2.36 34.04 39.51
CA SER A 4 2.96 34.93 38.50
C SER A 4 2.00 35.18 37.33
N PRO A 5 1.62 36.44 37.05
CA PRO A 5 0.78 36.79 35.89
C PRO A 5 1.46 36.44 34.55
N LEU A 6 2.80 36.30 34.54
CA LEU A 6 3.55 35.80 33.39
C LEU A 6 3.30 34.32 33.16
N ALA A 7 3.27 33.50 34.22
CA ALA A 7 2.98 32.07 34.10
C ALA A 7 1.58 31.82 33.53
N LEU A 8 0.59 32.62 33.93
CA LEU A 8 -0.77 32.54 33.37
C LEU A 8 -0.81 32.88 31.87
N LYS A 9 -0.08 33.91 31.44
CA LYS A 9 0.02 34.28 30.01
C LYS A 9 0.69 33.19 29.18
N PHE A 10 1.77 32.59 29.68
CA PHE A 10 2.43 31.48 29.00
C PHE A 10 1.51 30.24 28.91
N LEU A 11 0.75 29.96 29.95
CA LEU A 11 -0.19 28.82 29.97
C LEU A 11 -1.35 29.06 28.97
N LEU A 12 -1.90 30.27 28.92
CA LEU A 12 -2.92 30.65 27.92
C LEU A 12 -2.39 30.57 26.49
N LEU A 13 -1.16 31.06 26.25
CA LEU A 13 -0.51 30.95 24.95
C LEU A 13 -0.32 29.48 24.55
N ALA A 14 0.17 28.64 25.47
CA ALA A 14 0.37 27.23 25.23
C ALA A 14 -0.95 26.52 24.90
N MET A 15 -2.03 26.80 25.63
CA MET A 15 -3.37 26.24 25.33
C MET A 15 -3.89 26.72 23.97
N ALA A 16 -3.68 27.99 23.61
CA ALA A 16 -4.09 28.51 22.31
C ALA A 16 -3.31 27.83 21.16
N VAL A 17 -2.00 27.62 21.33
CA VAL A 17 -1.17 26.90 20.35
C VAL A 17 -1.61 25.44 20.23
N TRP A 18 -1.78 24.71 21.34
CA TRP A 18 -2.23 23.32 21.29
C TRP A 18 -3.67 23.19 20.77
N GLY A 19 -4.55 24.16 21.07
CA GLY A 19 -5.88 24.22 20.49
C GLY A 19 -5.86 24.42 18.97
N ALA A 20 -4.98 25.29 18.48
CA ALA A 20 -4.77 25.47 17.04
C ALA A 20 -4.20 24.20 16.38
N VAL A 21 -3.23 23.52 17.01
CA VAL A 21 -2.68 22.24 16.53
C VAL A 21 -3.78 21.17 16.48
N ALA A 22 -4.55 20.99 17.56
CA ALA A 22 -5.66 20.04 17.60
C ALA A 22 -6.72 20.35 16.53
N GLY A 23 -7.04 21.64 16.33
CA GLY A 23 -7.95 22.08 15.28
C GLY A 23 -7.44 21.71 13.87
N VAL A 24 -6.16 21.95 13.58
CA VAL A 24 -5.56 21.57 12.30
C VAL A 24 -5.53 20.05 12.14
N MET A 25 -5.12 19.30 13.16
CA MET A 25 -5.08 17.83 13.12
C MET A 25 -6.46 17.26 12.78
N HIS A 26 -7.51 17.72 13.46
CA HIS A 26 -8.88 17.26 13.20
C HIS A 26 -9.37 17.62 11.80
N LEU A 27 -9.05 18.81 11.28
CA LEU A 27 -9.41 19.22 9.92
C LEU A 27 -8.65 18.46 8.83
N THR A 28 -7.50 17.87 9.15
CA THR A 28 -6.66 17.11 8.20
C THR A 28 -6.75 15.60 8.39
N GLU A 29 -7.56 15.12 9.33
CA GLU A 29 -7.64 13.71 9.70
C GLU A 29 -8.05 12.80 8.53
N ASP A 30 -8.91 13.30 7.64
CA ASP A 30 -9.37 12.60 6.43
C ASP A 30 -8.35 12.67 5.28
N LYS A 31 -7.31 13.49 5.41
CA LYS A 31 -6.30 13.76 4.35
C LYS A 31 -4.96 13.12 4.64
N VAL A 32 -4.79 12.50 5.80
CA VAL A 32 -3.54 11.86 6.23
C VAL A 32 -3.84 10.46 6.72
N SER A 33 -2.99 9.51 6.35
CA SER A 33 -3.03 8.16 6.87
C SER A 33 -1.63 7.69 7.26
N SER A 34 -1.58 6.61 8.04
CA SER A 34 -0.35 5.96 8.47
C SER A 34 -0.52 4.44 8.39
N PRO A 35 0.58 3.67 8.34
CA PRO A 35 0.53 2.21 8.39
C PRO A 35 -0.32 1.70 9.56
N GLU A 36 -0.11 2.25 10.76
CA GLU A 36 -0.79 1.84 11.99
C GLU A 36 -2.29 2.14 11.93
N LYS A 37 -2.69 3.25 11.29
CA LYS A 37 -4.11 3.59 11.10
C LYS A 37 -4.79 2.57 10.19
N VAL A 38 -4.15 2.16 9.09
CA VAL A 38 -4.70 1.10 8.23
C VAL A 38 -4.78 -0.22 8.98
N LEU A 39 -3.71 -0.61 9.68
CA LEU A 39 -3.67 -1.86 10.45
C LEU A 39 -4.73 -1.89 11.56
N ALA A 40 -4.97 -0.76 12.21
CA ALA A 40 -6.05 -0.62 13.18
C ALA A 40 -7.42 -0.80 12.51
N LEU A 41 -7.68 -0.16 11.37
CA LEU A 41 -8.95 -0.27 10.65
C LEU A 41 -9.27 -1.70 10.23
N VAL A 42 -8.30 -2.45 9.72
CA VAL A 42 -8.49 -3.86 9.34
C VAL A 42 -8.62 -4.77 10.56
N ALA A 43 -7.93 -4.47 11.67
CA ALA A 43 -8.04 -5.22 12.92
C ALA A 43 -9.42 -5.02 13.60
N THR A 44 -10.01 -3.83 13.47
CA THR A 44 -11.33 -3.51 14.03
C THR A 44 -12.48 -3.77 13.06
N THR A 45 -12.30 -4.69 12.12
CA THR A 45 -13.30 -5.00 11.10
C THR A 45 -14.64 -5.40 11.73
N PRO A 46 -15.75 -4.70 11.42
CA PRO A 46 -17.01 -4.84 12.15
C PRO A 46 -17.57 -6.26 12.16
N TRP A 47 -17.38 -7.00 11.07
CA TRP A 47 -17.93 -8.35 10.92
C TRP A 47 -17.12 -9.45 11.60
N TYR A 48 -15.96 -9.15 12.19
CA TYR A 48 -15.26 -10.11 13.04
C TYR A 48 -16.07 -10.48 14.29
N ASN A 49 -16.77 -9.49 14.85
CA ASN A 49 -17.55 -9.65 16.09
C ASN A 49 -19.06 -9.62 15.84
N ASN A 50 -19.50 -9.35 14.62
CA ASN A 50 -20.91 -9.24 14.27
C ASN A 50 -21.18 -9.74 12.83
N ALA A 51 -21.64 -10.98 12.69
CA ALA A 51 -21.96 -11.55 11.39
C ALA A 51 -23.16 -10.87 10.68
N GLY A 52 -23.92 -10.00 11.36
CA GLY A 52 -25.12 -9.33 10.84
C GLY A 52 -24.90 -7.94 10.24
N VAL A 53 -23.66 -7.55 9.94
CA VAL A 53 -23.36 -6.26 9.31
C VAL A 53 -23.97 -6.20 7.90
N SER A 54 -24.67 -5.10 7.59
CA SER A 54 -25.31 -4.93 6.28
C SER A 54 -24.26 -4.83 5.16
N THR A 55 -24.61 -5.23 3.93
CA THR A 55 -23.73 -5.08 2.76
C THR A 55 -23.26 -3.65 2.56
N THR A 56 -24.15 -2.66 2.80
CA THR A 56 -23.81 -1.23 2.71
C THR A 56 -22.76 -0.82 3.74
N ASP A 57 -22.86 -1.31 4.97
CA ASP A 57 -21.90 -0.97 6.01
C ASP A 57 -20.57 -1.71 5.82
N ARG A 58 -20.60 -2.94 5.31
CA ARG A 58 -19.39 -3.65 4.85
C ARG A 58 -18.67 -2.83 3.79
N GLN A 59 -19.39 -2.40 2.76
CA GLN A 59 -18.84 -1.60 1.67
C GLN A 59 -18.22 -0.30 2.18
N LYS A 60 -18.91 0.44 3.06
CA LYS A 60 -18.36 1.68 3.64
C LYS A 60 -17.04 1.45 4.38
N HIS A 61 -16.94 0.37 5.15
CA HIS A 61 -15.72 0.02 5.87
C HIS A 61 -14.59 -0.31 4.90
N ILE A 62 -14.87 -1.10 3.86
CA ILE A 62 -13.89 -1.43 2.82
C ILE A 62 -13.41 -0.17 2.10
N GLU A 63 -14.32 0.73 1.73
CA GLU A 63 -13.99 2.03 1.12
C GLU A 63 -13.13 2.89 2.05
N GLU A 64 -13.35 2.83 3.36
CA GLU A 64 -12.51 3.53 4.34
C GLU A 64 -11.09 2.96 4.39
N VAL A 65 -10.93 1.64 4.39
CA VAL A 65 -9.62 0.99 4.30
C VAL A 65 -8.92 1.38 2.99
N ILE A 66 -9.61 1.28 1.85
CA ILE A 66 -9.09 1.66 0.52
C ILE A 66 -8.59 3.11 0.52
N ARG A 67 -9.40 4.05 1.03
CA ARG A 67 -9.00 5.46 1.12
C ARG A 67 -7.71 5.63 1.91
N ASN A 68 -7.61 4.99 3.07
CA ASN A 68 -6.42 5.10 3.93
C ASN A 68 -5.18 4.47 3.28
N VAL A 69 -5.30 3.30 2.65
CA VAL A 69 -4.22 2.66 1.87
C VAL A 69 -3.75 3.56 0.73
N ASN A 70 -4.67 4.24 0.03
CA ASN A 70 -4.34 5.15 -1.06
C ASN A 70 -3.65 6.46 -0.64
N LEU A 71 -3.72 6.82 0.65
CA LEU A 71 -2.98 7.94 1.21
C LEU A 71 -1.55 7.57 1.62
N LEU A 72 -1.24 6.27 1.73
CA LEU A 72 0.11 5.81 2.06
C LEU A 72 1.05 5.95 0.87
N ASP A 73 2.26 6.45 1.14
CA ASP A 73 3.36 6.40 0.19
C ASP A 73 3.98 4.99 0.08
N PHE A 74 4.92 4.84 -0.84
CA PHE A 74 5.60 3.57 -1.09
C PHE A 74 6.26 2.96 0.16
N GLN A 75 6.99 3.77 0.93
CA GLN A 75 7.71 3.29 2.11
C GLN A 75 6.73 2.91 3.21
N GLN A 76 5.66 3.68 3.39
CA GLN A 76 4.60 3.39 4.34
C GLN A 76 3.85 2.09 4.00
N ARG A 77 3.55 1.83 2.72
CA ARG A 77 2.93 0.56 2.30
C ARG A 77 3.84 -0.64 2.53
N HIS A 78 5.14 -0.47 2.32
CA HIS A 78 6.12 -1.50 2.65
C HIS A 78 6.12 -1.82 4.16
N ILE A 79 6.21 -0.79 5.01
CA ILE A 79 6.15 -0.95 6.47
C ILE A 79 4.83 -1.60 6.90
N MET A 80 3.69 -1.14 6.37
CA MET A 80 2.37 -1.68 6.68
C MET A 80 2.28 -3.19 6.40
N ARG A 81 2.89 -3.65 5.31
CA ARG A 81 2.89 -5.06 4.95
C ARG A 81 3.83 -5.87 5.82
N ASP A 82 5.05 -5.37 6.04
CA ASP A 82 6.07 -6.06 6.82
C ASP A 82 5.65 -6.21 8.29
N ASP A 83 5.06 -5.17 8.88
CA ASP A 83 4.62 -5.17 10.28
C ASP A 83 3.23 -5.81 10.49
N GLY A 84 2.43 -5.88 9.42
CA GLY A 84 0.98 -6.12 9.51
C GLY A 84 0.44 -7.25 8.64
N GLN A 85 1.32 -8.10 8.09
CA GLN A 85 0.93 -9.14 7.13
C GLN A 85 -0.22 -10.02 7.62
N GLU A 86 -0.15 -10.50 8.86
CA GLU A 86 -1.17 -11.39 9.44
C GLU A 86 -2.55 -10.72 9.50
N GLN A 87 -2.61 -9.44 9.88
CA GLN A 87 -3.87 -8.69 9.98
C GLN A 87 -4.46 -8.41 8.60
N LEU A 88 -3.61 -8.11 7.63
CA LEU A 88 -4.01 -7.88 6.24
C LEU A 88 -4.56 -9.17 5.61
N ASP A 89 -3.87 -10.30 5.82
CA ASP A 89 -4.28 -11.61 5.32
C ASP A 89 -5.62 -12.04 5.96
N ALA A 90 -5.75 -11.87 7.28
CA ALA A 90 -6.99 -12.17 7.99
C ALA A 90 -8.16 -11.31 7.47
N PHE A 91 -7.93 -10.02 7.25
CA PHE A 91 -8.95 -9.12 6.68
C PHE A 91 -9.36 -9.56 5.28
N PHE A 92 -8.38 -9.80 4.41
CA PHE A 92 -8.63 -10.18 3.02
C PHE A 92 -9.35 -11.52 2.91
N ALA A 93 -9.07 -12.47 3.81
CA ALA A 93 -9.76 -13.75 3.89
C ALA A 93 -11.26 -13.63 4.23
N THR A 94 -11.69 -12.51 4.82
CA THR A 94 -13.11 -12.26 5.13
C THR A 94 -13.88 -11.51 4.06
N LEU A 95 -13.20 -11.09 2.98
CA LEU A 95 -13.82 -10.42 1.85
C LEU A 95 -14.39 -11.44 0.86
N THR A 96 -15.54 -11.10 0.26
CA THR A 96 -16.05 -11.84 -0.91
C THR A 96 -15.18 -11.59 -2.14
N ASP A 97 -15.30 -12.42 -3.17
CA ASP A 97 -14.54 -12.25 -4.41
C ASP A 97 -14.77 -10.88 -5.07
N GLU A 98 -16.01 -10.37 -5.00
CA GLU A 98 -16.38 -9.03 -5.49
C GLU A 98 -15.73 -7.91 -4.66
N GLU A 99 -15.74 -8.06 -3.33
CA GLU A 99 -15.11 -7.10 -2.41
C GLU A 99 -13.59 -7.06 -2.59
N LYS A 100 -12.95 -8.23 -2.76
CA LYS A 100 -11.53 -8.36 -3.06
C LYS A 100 -11.17 -7.69 -4.38
N LEU A 101 -11.95 -7.95 -5.43
CA LEU A 101 -11.74 -7.35 -6.75
C LEU A 101 -11.82 -5.82 -6.66
N ASN A 102 -12.89 -5.30 -6.07
CA ASN A 102 -13.07 -3.87 -5.88
C ASN A 102 -11.93 -3.24 -5.05
N PHE A 103 -11.48 -3.90 -3.98
CA PHE A 103 -10.35 -3.43 -3.18
C PHE A 103 -9.08 -3.29 -4.03
N VAL A 104 -8.76 -4.31 -4.81
CA VAL A 104 -7.57 -4.36 -5.67
C VAL A 104 -7.62 -3.31 -6.78
N GLU A 105 -8.74 -3.20 -7.48
CA GLU A 105 -8.92 -2.20 -8.56
C GLU A 105 -8.70 -0.78 -8.02
N GLN A 106 -9.21 -0.49 -6.82
CA GLN A 106 -9.08 0.84 -6.24
C GLN A 106 -7.71 1.12 -5.59
N THR A 107 -6.91 0.10 -5.25
CA THR A 107 -5.64 0.28 -4.53
C THR A 107 -4.39 0.03 -5.37
N ILE A 108 -4.45 -0.86 -6.37
CA ILE A 108 -3.30 -1.32 -7.15
C ILE A 108 -3.36 -0.80 -8.59
N GLU A 109 -4.54 -0.80 -9.22
CA GLU A 109 -4.65 -0.60 -10.68
C GLU A 109 -4.16 0.78 -11.15
N LYS A 110 -4.44 1.85 -10.40
CA LYS A 110 -3.95 3.19 -10.74
C LYS A 110 -2.42 3.32 -10.69
N HIS A 111 -1.77 2.61 -9.77
CA HIS A 111 -0.31 2.59 -9.65
C HIS A 111 0.28 1.73 -10.77
N PHE A 112 -0.36 0.59 -11.04
CA PHE A 112 -0.03 -0.29 -12.15
C PHE A 112 -0.04 0.42 -13.52
N GLU A 113 -1.09 1.19 -13.83
CA GLU A 113 -1.18 1.95 -15.09
C GLU A 113 0.01 2.88 -15.33
N ASN A 114 0.50 3.53 -14.26
CA ASN A 114 1.64 4.45 -14.34
C ASN A 114 2.95 3.69 -14.59
N VAL A 115 3.14 2.54 -13.95
CA VAL A 115 4.28 1.65 -14.21
C VAL A 115 4.24 1.16 -15.66
N MET A 116 3.08 0.74 -16.13
CA MET A 116 2.88 0.28 -17.50
C MET A 116 3.19 1.34 -18.54
N LYS A 117 2.69 2.57 -18.35
CA LYS A 117 3.04 3.70 -19.22
C LYS A 117 4.54 3.95 -19.24
N GLY A 118 5.20 3.91 -18.08
CA GLY A 118 6.66 4.09 -17.99
C GLY A 118 7.43 3.02 -18.75
N LEU A 119 7.06 1.75 -18.57
CA LEU A 119 7.70 0.62 -19.26
C LEU A 119 7.43 0.60 -20.77
N ASN A 120 6.21 0.96 -21.19
CA ASN A 120 5.83 1.03 -22.60
C ASN A 120 6.49 2.20 -23.33
N ALA A 121 6.83 3.28 -22.62
CA ALA A 121 7.57 4.41 -23.18
C ALA A 121 9.06 4.11 -23.41
N MET A 122 9.61 3.06 -22.79
CA MET A 122 11.00 2.62 -22.99
C MET A 122 11.14 1.75 -24.25
N ASP A 123 12.31 1.83 -24.89
CA ASP A 123 12.68 0.85 -25.91
C ASP A 123 12.90 -0.56 -25.31
N ALA A 124 12.94 -1.58 -26.16
CA ALA A 124 13.00 -2.98 -25.71
C ALA A 124 14.28 -3.29 -24.90
N ASP A 125 15.40 -2.64 -25.20
CA ASP A 125 16.68 -2.89 -24.53
C ASP A 125 16.73 -2.18 -23.17
N GLN A 126 16.22 -0.96 -23.08
CA GLN A 126 16.03 -0.20 -21.84
C GLN A 126 15.11 -0.96 -20.87
N ARG A 127 13.99 -1.49 -21.37
CA ARG A 127 13.04 -2.28 -20.58
C ARG A 127 13.72 -3.54 -20.01
N LYS A 128 14.43 -4.30 -20.85
CA LYS A 128 15.20 -5.48 -20.42
C LYS A 128 16.26 -5.12 -19.37
N GLN A 129 16.97 -4.01 -19.56
CA GLN A 129 17.99 -3.57 -18.62
C GLN A 129 17.40 -3.15 -17.26
N MET A 130 16.24 -2.50 -17.26
CA MET A 130 15.54 -2.09 -16.04
C MET A 130 15.02 -3.31 -15.27
N VAL A 131 14.28 -4.19 -15.93
CA VAL A 131 13.76 -5.43 -15.33
C VAL A 131 14.91 -6.33 -14.84
N GLY A 132 15.98 -6.46 -15.63
CA GLY A 132 17.16 -7.25 -15.25
C GLY A 132 17.95 -6.67 -14.07
N ARG A 133 17.97 -5.34 -13.88
CA ARG A 133 18.52 -4.71 -12.66
C ARG A 133 17.65 -5.04 -11.45
N MET A 134 16.34 -4.88 -11.59
CA MET A 134 15.38 -5.15 -10.53
C MET A 134 15.43 -6.61 -10.04
N ARG A 135 15.50 -7.56 -10.97
CA ARG A 135 15.66 -8.98 -10.66
C ARG A 135 16.91 -9.26 -9.81
N ARG A 136 18.04 -8.63 -10.16
CA ARG A 136 19.32 -8.82 -9.45
C ARG A 136 19.25 -8.29 -8.02
N GLU A 137 18.65 -7.13 -7.83
CA GLU A 137 18.54 -6.52 -6.50
C GLU A 137 17.59 -7.30 -5.58
N MET A 138 16.43 -7.75 -6.08
CA MET A 138 15.55 -8.65 -5.30
C MET A 138 16.25 -9.97 -4.96
N SER A 139 17.00 -10.53 -5.90
CA SER A 139 17.77 -11.76 -5.66
C SER A 139 18.87 -11.58 -4.62
N GLN A 140 19.42 -10.37 -4.47
CA GLN A 140 20.44 -10.01 -3.48
C GLN A 140 19.86 -9.74 -2.09
N ARG A 141 18.61 -9.26 -2.01
CA ARG A 141 17.90 -9.07 -0.73
C ARG A 141 17.45 -10.40 -0.12
N ARG A 142 17.22 -11.42 -0.94
CA ARG A 142 16.83 -12.76 -0.50
C ARG A 142 18.05 -13.59 -0.11
N GLY A 143 17.99 -14.24 1.05
CA GLY A 143 19.04 -15.13 1.56
C GLY A 143 19.37 -16.26 0.58
N ASN A 144 20.51 -16.94 0.78
CA ASN A 144 20.92 -18.08 -0.06
C ASN A 144 20.34 -19.42 0.40
N ASP A 145 19.29 -19.38 1.22
CA ASP A 145 18.55 -20.54 1.69
C ASP A 145 17.55 -21.07 0.65
N ASP A 146 17.00 -22.25 0.92
CA ASP A 146 16.07 -22.96 0.02
C ASP A 146 14.79 -22.15 -0.23
N GLU A 147 14.33 -21.40 0.77
CA GLU A 147 13.20 -20.48 0.66
C GLU A 147 13.53 -19.30 -0.26
N GLY A 148 14.68 -18.64 -0.06
CA GLY A 148 15.16 -17.59 -0.94
C GLY A 148 15.40 -18.07 -2.37
N GLN A 149 15.78 -19.34 -2.59
CA GLN A 149 15.90 -19.94 -3.93
C GLN A 149 14.53 -20.14 -4.60
N ARG A 150 13.56 -20.76 -3.92
CA ARG A 150 12.20 -20.96 -4.47
C ARG A 150 11.52 -19.64 -4.82
N LEU A 151 11.63 -18.66 -3.93
CA LEU A 151 11.09 -17.33 -4.16
C LEU A 151 11.76 -16.67 -5.39
N ARG A 152 13.09 -16.81 -5.56
CA ARG A 152 13.82 -16.29 -6.74
C ARG A 152 13.36 -16.93 -8.06
N GLU A 153 13.03 -18.21 -8.06
CA GLU A 153 12.52 -18.91 -9.24
C GLU A 153 11.11 -18.44 -9.61
N GLN A 154 10.23 -18.25 -8.62
CA GLN A 154 8.88 -17.75 -8.81
C GLN A 154 8.88 -16.30 -9.35
N ASP A 155 9.73 -15.44 -8.78
CA ASP A 155 9.96 -14.09 -9.29
C ASP A 155 10.44 -14.11 -10.73
N LYS A 156 11.41 -14.98 -11.07
CA LYS A 156 11.97 -15.08 -12.42
C LYS A 156 10.87 -15.40 -13.43
N GLU A 157 10.03 -16.38 -13.13
CA GLU A 157 8.95 -16.78 -14.01
C GLU A 157 7.89 -15.67 -14.16
N ALA A 158 7.61 -14.93 -13.08
CA ALA A 158 6.78 -13.74 -13.15
C ALA A 158 7.42 -12.68 -14.06
N PHE A 159 8.67 -12.27 -13.83
CA PHE A 159 9.38 -11.25 -14.61
C PHE A 159 9.54 -11.61 -16.09
N ASP A 160 9.85 -12.85 -16.43
CA ASP A 160 10.02 -13.26 -17.83
C ASP A 160 8.67 -13.17 -18.56
N ARG A 161 7.56 -13.57 -17.92
CA ARG A 161 6.19 -13.39 -18.47
C ARG A 161 5.83 -11.91 -18.65
N MET A 162 6.21 -11.08 -17.69
CA MET A 162 5.99 -9.63 -17.72
C MET A 162 6.71 -8.95 -18.90
N VAL A 163 7.91 -9.42 -19.25
CA VAL A 163 8.74 -8.88 -20.37
C VAL A 163 8.22 -9.35 -21.74
N ASP A 164 7.84 -10.61 -21.86
CA ASP A 164 7.52 -11.22 -23.17
C ASP A 164 6.07 -11.00 -23.62
N LYS A 165 5.09 -11.04 -22.71
CA LYS A 165 3.65 -10.87 -23.04
C LYS A 165 3.11 -9.46 -22.71
N GLY A 166 3.93 -8.63 -22.08
CA GLY A 166 3.53 -7.35 -21.51
C GLY A 166 2.74 -7.56 -20.21
N LEU A 167 3.22 -6.95 -19.11
CA LEU A 167 2.55 -6.93 -17.80
C LEU A 167 1.05 -6.59 -17.90
N GLU A 168 0.66 -5.75 -18.86
CA GLU A 168 -0.70 -5.22 -19.01
C GLU A 168 -1.75 -6.32 -19.18
N SER A 169 -1.51 -7.29 -20.08
CA SER A 169 -2.46 -8.37 -20.35
C SER A 169 -2.55 -9.33 -19.15
N TYR A 170 -1.40 -9.65 -18.57
CA TYR A 170 -1.31 -10.54 -17.42
C TYR A 170 -1.98 -9.96 -16.17
N PHE A 171 -1.78 -8.67 -15.91
CA PHE A 171 -2.40 -8.00 -14.76
C PHE A 171 -3.89 -7.75 -14.99
N ARG A 172 -4.30 -7.34 -16.20
CA ARG A 172 -5.72 -7.08 -16.52
C ARG A 172 -6.59 -8.30 -16.26
N ASP A 173 -6.13 -9.47 -16.70
CA ASP A 173 -6.89 -10.72 -16.63
C ASP A 173 -6.63 -11.53 -15.34
N ALA A 174 -5.74 -11.06 -14.46
CA ALA A 174 -5.41 -11.73 -13.20
C ALA A 174 -6.54 -11.63 -12.16
N SER A 175 -6.64 -12.66 -11.29
CA SER A 175 -7.53 -12.64 -10.13
C SER A 175 -7.09 -11.59 -9.10
N ALA A 176 -8.00 -11.22 -8.20
CA ALA A 176 -7.70 -10.27 -7.12
C ALA A 176 -6.52 -10.72 -6.25
N ASP A 177 -6.47 -12.01 -5.87
CA ASP A 177 -5.37 -12.56 -5.08
C ASP A 177 -4.03 -12.45 -5.84
N THR A 178 -4.00 -12.82 -7.14
CA THR A 178 -2.78 -12.67 -7.96
C THR A 178 -2.35 -11.21 -8.10
N LYS A 179 -3.29 -10.27 -8.24
CA LYS A 179 -2.97 -8.83 -8.30
C LYS A 179 -2.38 -8.33 -6.98
N MET A 180 -2.87 -8.80 -5.83
CA MET A 180 -2.32 -8.49 -4.50
C MET A 180 -0.89 -9.02 -4.35
N ASP A 181 -0.64 -10.26 -4.76
CA ASP A 181 0.70 -10.87 -4.72
C ASP A 181 1.72 -10.05 -5.54
N LEU A 182 1.26 -9.43 -6.63
CA LEU A 182 2.10 -8.62 -7.51
C LEU A 182 2.25 -7.17 -7.04
N ALA A 183 1.42 -6.69 -6.12
CA ALA A 183 1.43 -5.31 -5.66
C ALA A 183 2.81 -4.81 -5.20
N PRO A 184 3.58 -5.55 -4.37
CA PRO A 184 4.88 -5.10 -3.89
C PRO A 184 5.88 -4.88 -5.04
N VAL A 185 5.85 -5.78 -6.03
CA VAL A 185 6.72 -5.71 -7.21
C VAL A 185 6.40 -4.47 -8.04
N LEU A 186 5.13 -4.17 -8.24
CA LEU A 186 4.67 -3.00 -8.99
C LEU A 186 5.04 -1.69 -8.29
N GLU A 187 4.86 -1.66 -6.98
CA GLU A 187 5.22 -0.53 -6.12
C GLU A 187 6.74 -0.25 -6.19
N ASP A 188 7.57 -1.30 -6.11
CA ASP A 188 9.03 -1.19 -6.27
C ASP A 188 9.40 -0.64 -7.66
N MET A 189 8.72 -1.10 -8.72
CA MET A 189 8.93 -0.60 -10.09
C MET A 189 8.58 0.89 -10.19
N GLN A 190 7.46 1.30 -9.61
CA GLN A 190 7.02 2.69 -9.60
C GLN A 190 8.03 3.60 -8.89
N ALA A 191 8.48 3.22 -7.69
CA ALA A 191 9.45 4.00 -6.92
C ALA A 191 10.74 4.25 -7.74
N ARG A 192 11.19 3.25 -8.49
CA ARG A 192 12.37 3.35 -9.36
C ARG A 192 12.13 4.22 -10.59
N LEU A 193 10.98 4.08 -11.24
CA LEU A 193 10.59 4.92 -12.39
C LEU A 193 10.50 6.40 -12.00
N GLN A 194 9.98 6.68 -10.80
CA GLN A 194 9.93 8.04 -10.25
C GLN A 194 11.33 8.55 -9.89
N GLY A 195 12.20 7.71 -9.31
CA GLY A 195 13.59 8.05 -8.99
C GLY A 195 14.53 8.15 -10.20
N ALA A 196 14.17 7.58 -11.35
CA ALA A 196 14.96 7.64 -12.58
C ALA A 196 14.70 8.90 -13.44
N ARG A 197 13.75 9.76 -13.02
CA ARG A 197 13.58 11.10 -13.59
C ARG A 197 14.73 11.98 -13.09
N PHE A 198 15.78 12.08 -13.92
CA PHE A 198 16.81 13.13 -13.83
C PHE A 198 16.22 14.51 -14.10
#